data_AF-A0A739VX40-F1
#
_entry.id   AF-A0A739VX40-F1
#
_cell.length_a   1.000
_cell.length_b   1.000
_cell.length_c   1.000
_cell.angle_alpha   90.00
_cell.angle_beta   90.00
_cell.angle_gamma   90.00
#
_symmetry.space_group_name_H-M   'P 1'
#
loop_
_entity.id
_entity.type
_entity.pdbx_description
1 polymer ?
#
loop_
_entity_poly.entity_id
_entity_poly.type
_entity_poly.pdbx_seq_one_letter_code
_entity_poly.pdbx_strand_id
1 'polypeptide(L)' 'LEYNFTWMDSDQIKFDNKKTNYEHNVALAWKLNKSFTPYVEVGNVAVRNNTDERQTRYRVGLQYHF' A
#
# COMPACT_ATOMS: atom_id res chain seq x y z
N LEU A 1 -14.44 1.09 0.52
CA LEU A 1 -13.29 1.97 0.24
C LEU A 1 -12.55 2.16 1.55
N GLU A 2 -11.28 1.80 1.57
CA GLU A 2 -10.39 1.93 2.71
C GLU A 2 -9.19 2.77 2.27
N TYR A 3 -8.83 3.73 3.10
CA TYR A 3 -7.64 4.55 2.91
C TYR A 3 -6.74 4.33 4.12
N ASN A 4 -5.51 3.87 3.87
CA ASN A 4 -4.54 3.59 4.89
C ASN A 4 -3.30 4.49 4.70
N PHE A 5 -2.99 5.28 5.72
CA PHE A 5 -1.79 6.10 5.77
C PHE A 5 -0.83 5.47 6.78
N THR A 6 0.36 5.08 6.33
CA THR A 6 1.36 4.45 7.19
C THR A 6 2.57 5.37 7.31
N TRP A 7 2.83 5.81 8.53
CA TRP A 7 4.05 6.55 8.87
C TRP A 7 5.04 5.58 9.53
N MET A 8 6.25 5.54 9.00
CA MET A 8 7.29 4.65 9.49
C MET A 8 8.49 5.47 9.93
N ASP A 9 8.80 5.40 11.22
CA ASP A 9 10.02 5.92 11.81
C ASP A 9 10.94 4.75 12.18
N SER A 10 12.23 4.86 11.88
CA SER A 10 13.20 3.81 12.21
C SER A 10 14.57 4.41 12.46
N ASP A 11 15.36 3.75 13.29
CA ASP A 11 16.71 4.23 13.61
C ASP A 11 17.70 4.08 12.44
N GLN A 12 17.34 3.30 11.42
CA GLN A 12 18.10 3.08 10.19
C GLN A 12 17.61 4.01 9.05
N ILE A 13 18.53 4.46 8.19
CA ILE A 13 18.22 5.31 7.03
C ILE A 13 17.20 4.60 6.15
N LYS A 14 16.05 5.24 5.92
CA LYS A 14 14.86 4.60 5.34
C LYS A 14 14.34 5.28 4.08
N PHE A 15 14.59 6.57 3.88
CA PHE A 15 14.28 7.30 2.65
C PHE A 15 15.08 8.61 2.61
N ASP A 16 15.73 8.94 1.48
CA ASP A 16 16.49 10.19 1.27
C ASP A 16 17.43 10.58 2.43
N ASN A 17 18.24 9.63 2.90
CA ASN A 17 19.13 9.84 4.04
C ASN A 17 18.43 10.26 5.36
N LYS A 18 17.09 10.17 5.41
CA LYS A 18 16.23 10.43 6.57
C LYS A 18 15.67 9.12 7.12
N LYS A 19 15.39 9.16 8.43
CA LYS A 19 14.87 8.04 9.23
C LYS A 19 13.36 7.78 9.02
N THR A 20 12.72 8.63 8.23
CA THR A 20 11.26 8.70 8.12
C THR A 20 10.79 8.33 6.72
N ASN A 21 9.84 7.41 6.63
CA ASN A 21 9.15 7.07 5.39
C ASN A 21 7.63 7.20 5.58
N TYR A 22 6.93 7.53 4.50
CA TYR A 22 5.48 7.65 4.49
C TYR A 22 4.91 6.93 3.27
N GLU A 23 3.90 6.09 3.51
CA GLU A 23 3.22 5.30 2.49
C GLU A 23 1.73 5.63 2.48
N HIS A 24 1.21 5.79 1.27
CA HIS A 24 -0.22 6.00 1.02
C HIS A 24 -0.76 4.75 0.36
N ASN A 25 -1.81 4.16 0.91
CA ASN A 25 -2.42 2.97 0.34
C ASN A 25 -3.94 3.14 0.28
N VAL A 26 -4.52 2.86 -0.88
CA VAL A 26 -5.97 2.98 -1.11
C VAL A 26 -6.47 1.63 -1.57
N ALA A 27 -7.37 1.03 -0.80
CA ALA A 27 -7.97 -0.26 -1.12
C ALA A 27 -9.47 -0.11 -1.37
N LEU A 28 -9.93 -0.73 -2.44
CA LEU A 28 -11.32 -0.79 -2.87
C LEU A 28 -11.69 -2.25 -2.97
N ALA A 29 -12.57 -2.70 -2.07
CA ALA A 29 -13.20 -4.01 -2.14
C ALA A 29 -14.68 -3.84 -2.46
N TRP A 30 -15.18 -4.64 -3.39
CA TRP A 30 -16.60 -4.68 -3.74
C TRP A 30 -17.12 -6.09 -3.51
N LYS A 31 -18.17 -6.21 -2.70
CA LYS A 31 -18.85 -7.49 -2.47
C LYS A 31 -19.85 -7.74 -3.60
N LEU A 32 -19.46 -8.54 -4.59
CA LEU A 32 -20.33 -8.90 -5.71
C LEU A 32 -21.44 -9.87 -5.28
N ASN A 33 -21.08 -10.87 -4.48
CA ASN A 33 -21.98 -11.89 -3.96
C ASN A 33 -21.56 -12.30 -2.55
N LYS A 34 -22.37 -13.16 -1.88
CA LYS A 34 -21.97 -13.75 -0.58
C LYS A 34 -20.62 -14.48 -0.65
N SER A 35 -20.29 -15.02 -1.82
CA SER A 35 -19.09 -15.83 -2.03
C SER A 35 -17.94 -15.10 -2.73
N PHE A 36 -18.13 -13.90 -3.30
CA PHE A 36 -17.09 -13.23 -4.10
C PHE A 36 -16.94 -11.77 -3.73
N THR A 37 -15.71 -11.41 -3.36
CA THR A 37 -15.30 -10.04 -3.03
C THR A 37 -14.03 -9.70 -3.82
N PRO A 38 -14.14 -9.20 -5.06
CA PRO A 38 -13.00 -8.59 -5.74
C PRO A 38 -12.47 -7.39 -4.95
N TYR A 39 -11.16 -7.23 -4.97
CA TYR A 39 -10.48 -6.08 -4.41
C TYR A 39 -9.39 -5.56 -5.34
N VAL A 40 -9.22 -4.25 -5.32
CA VAL A 40 -8.11 -3.54 -5.94
C VAL A 40 -7.48 -2.63 -4.90
N GLU A 41 -6.17 -2.62 -4.84
CA GLU A 41 -5.38 -1.76 -3.95
C GLU A 41 -4.35 -1.03 -4.80
N VAL A 42 -4.23 0.28 -4.55
CA VAL A 42 -3.24 1.15 -5.15
C VAL A 42 -2.49 1.82 -4.03
N GLY A 43 -1.19 1.55 -3.94
CA GLY A 43 -0.31 2.12 -2.93
C GLY A 43 0.87 2.83 -3.55
N ASN A 44 1.32 3.92 -2.93
CA ASN A 44 2.61 4.52 -3.21
C ASN A 44 3.59 4.15 -2.11
N VAL A 45 4.62 3.39 -2.49
CA VAL A 45 5.68 2.91 -1.61
C VAL A 45 7.02 3.48 -2.07
N ALA A 46 7.89 3.78 -1.10
CA ALA A 46 9.27 4.16 -1.39
C ALA A 46 10.04 2.94 -1.91
N VAL A 47 10.82 3.09 -2.99
CA VAL A 47 11.52 1.97 -3.63
C VAL A 47 12.85 1.68 -2.95
N ARG A 48 13.57 2.73 -2.56
CA ARG A 48 14.93 2.64 -2.03
C ARG A 48 15.13 3.61 -0.90
N ASN A 49 15.91 3.19 0.10
CA ASN A 49 16.23 4.04 1.26
C ASN A 49 17.15 5.23 0.92
N ASN A 50 17.85 5.16 -0.21
CA ASN A 50 18.89 6.12 -0.62
C ASN A 50 18.47 7.05 -1.76
N THR A 51 17.23 6.96 -2.27
CA THR A 51 16.81 7.74 -3.43
C THR A 51 15.34 8.12 -3.31
N ASP A 52 14.96 9.32 -3.76
CA ASP A 52 13.59 9.84 -3.75
C ASP A 52 12.59 9.07 -4.64
N GLU A 53 13.00 7.94 -5.22
CA GLU A 53 12.19 7.15 -6.12
C GLU A 53 11.00 6.51 -5.36
N ARG A 54 9.80 6.86 -5.84
CA ARG A 54 8.52 6.30 -5.38
C ARG A 54 7.96 5.40 -6.46
N GLN A 55 7.46 4.24 -6.07
CA GLN A 55 6.79 3.31 -6.97
C GLN A 55 5.33 3.20 -6.60
N THR A 56 4.49 3.27 -7.62
CA THR A 56 3.07 2.94 -7.48
C THR A 56 2.91 1.44 -7.58
N ARG A 57 2.44 0.83 -6.50
CA ARG A 57 2.09 -0.58 -6.38
C ARG A 57 0.61 -0.75 -6.67
N TYR A 58 0.30 -1.56 -7.67
CA TYR A 58 -1.06 -1.98 -7.97
C TYR A 58 -1.23 -3.44 -7.55
N ARG A 59 -2.29 -3.73 -6.80
CA ARG A 59 -2.69 -5.08 -6.40
C ARG A 59 -4.13 -5.29 -6.79
N VAL A 60 -4.42 -6.41 -7.41
CA VAL A 60 -5.78 -6.84 -7.72
C VAL A 60 -5.94 -8.27 -7.23
N GLY A 61 -7.08 -8.59 -6.66
CA GLY A 61 -7.37 -9.94 -6.21
C GLY A 61 -8.85 -10.20 -6.06
N LEU A 62 -9.17 -11.47 -5.82
CA LEU A 62 -10.53 -11.95 -5.64
C LEU A 62 -10.56 -12.79 -4.37
N GLN A 63 -11.33 -12.35 -3.38
CA GLN A 63 -11.55 -13.14 -2.18
C GLN A 63 -12.80 -14.00 -2.39
N TYR A 64 -12.63 -15.32 -2.24
CA TYR A 64 -13.74 -16.27 -2.24
C TYR A 64 -14.13 -16.62 -0.81
N HIS A 65 -15.42 -16.54 -0.49
CA HIS A 65 -15.97 -16.92 0.80
C HIS A 65 -16.76 -18.23 0.63
N PHE A 66 -16.33 -19.26 1.38
CA PHE A 66 -16.93 -20.59 1.45
C PHE A 66 -18.14 -20.59 2.39
#